data_AF-A0A944Y643-F1
#
_entry.id   AF-A0A944Y643-F1
#
_cell.length_a   1.000
_cell.length_b   1.000
_cell.length_c   1.000
_cell.angle_alpha   90.00
_cell.angle_beta   90.00
_cell.angle_gamma   90.00
#
_symmetry.space_group_name_H-M   'P 1'
#
loop_
_entity.id
_entity.type
_entity.pdbx_description
1 polymer ?
#
loop_
_entity_poly.entity_id
_entity_poly.type
_entity_poly.pdbx_seq_one_letter_code
_entity_poly.pdbx_strand_id
1 'polypeptide(L)'
;MKILAIFLLISTSVMAQSGQRIDKKNRIIYKYKKYQKFDFEDLVIQGETGSPGDISVDPRKNFDFKNKLPYRRNFNAEIRKGIERIR
;
A
#
# COMPACT_ATOMS: atom_id res chain seq x y z
N MET A 1 -1.99 -31.97 -44.35
CA MET A 1 -1.12 -30.99 -43.66
C MET A 1 -1.85 -29.70 -43.27
N LYS A 2 -2.59 -29.04 -44.16
CA LYS A 2 -3.30 -27.78 -43.85
C LYS A 2 -4.39 -27.91 -42.76
N ILE A 3 -5.14 -29.01 -42.77
CA ILE A 3 -6.18 -29.30 -41.76
C ILE A 3 -5.59 -29.54 -40.37
N LEU A 4 -4.39 -30.12 -40.30
CA LEU A 4 -3.69 -30.40 -39.05
C LEU A 4 -3.14 -29.10 -38.40
N ALA A 5 -2.73 -28.14 -39.23
CA ALA A 5 -2.33 -26.80 -38.78
C ALA A 5 -3.52 -25.99 -38.25
N ILE A 6 -4.71 -26.14 -38.86
CA ILE A 6 -5.93 -25.47 -38.39
C ILE A 6 -6.38 -26.04 -37.04
N PHE A 7 -6.27 -27.35 -36.84
CA PHE A 7 -6.59 -27.99 -35.56
C PHE A 7 -5.64 -27.56 -34.43
N LEU A 8 -4.37 -27.34 -34.74
CA LEU A 8 -3.35 -26.86 -33.78
C LEU A 8 -3.58 -25.40 -33.37
N LEU A 9 -4.15 -24.56 -34.25
CA LEU A 9 -4.47 -23.17 -33.93
C LEU A 9 -5.68 -23.05 -32.99
N ILE A 10 -6.67 -23.94 -33.13
CA ILE A 10 -7.91 -23.91 -32.32
C ILE A 10 -7.67 -24.42 -30.88
N SER A 11 -6.67 -25.26 -30.63
CA SER A 11 -6.38 -25.76 -29.27
C SER A 11 -5.74 -24.70 -28.35
N THR A 12 -5.11 -23.67 -28.91
CA THR A 12 -4.45 -22.61 -28.13
C THR A 12 -5.40 -21.57 -27.53
N SER A 13 -6.63 -21.45 -28.06
CA SER A 13 -7.62 -20.48 -27.57
C SER A 13 -8.42 -20.98 -26.35
N VAL A 14 -8.43 -22.29 -26.07
CA VAL A 14 -9.17 -22.87 -24.93
C VAL A 14 -8.47 -22.61 -23.59
N MET A 15 -7.15 -22.41 -23.58
CA MET A 15 -6.36 -22.16 -22.36
C MET A 15 -6.40 -20.69 -21.91
N ALA A 16 -6.72 -19.75 -22.81
CA ALA A 16 -6.73 -18.30 -22.53
C ALA A 16 -7.95 -17.82 -21.73
N GLN A 17 -9.01 -18.63 -21.60
CA GLN A 17 -10.18 -18.32 -20.75
C GLN A 17 -10.04 -18.74 -19.28
N SER A 18 -8.89 -19.31 -18.88
CA SER A 18 -8.60 -19.64 -17.48
C SER A 18 -8.05 -18.45 -16.66
N GLY A 19 -7.74 -17.33 -17.32
CA GLY A 19 -7.33 -16.09 -16.67
C GLY A 19 -8.51 -15.35 -16.04
N GLN A 20 -8.56 -15.35 -14.70
CA GLN A 20 -9.44 -14.54 -13.85
C GLN A 20 -10.93 -14.91 -13.84
N ARG A 21 -11.24 -16.11 -13.37
CA ARG A 21 -12.40 -16.23 -12.48
C ARG A 21 -12.04 -15.59 -11.15
N ILE A 22 -12.32 -14.29 -11.00
CA ILE A 22 -12.42 -13.69 -9.67
C ILE A 22 -13.65 -14.35 -9.04
N ASP A 23 -13.43 -15.41 -8.27
CA ASP A 23 -14.46 -16.07 -7.51
C ASP A 23 -15.20 -15.00 -6.68
N LYS A 24 -16.44 -14.73 -7.08
CA LYS A 24 -17.41 -13.88 -6.38
C LYS A 24 -17.81 -14.46 -5.00
N LYS A 25 -17.01 -15.35 -4.41
CA LYS A 25 -17.40 -16.19 -3.27
C LYS A 25 -16.89 -15.74 -1.92
N ASN A 26 -15.96 -14.81 -1.78
CA ASN A 26 -15.68 -14.23 -0.46
C ASN A 26 -15.10 -12.83 -0.58
N ARG A 27 -15.99 -11.83 -0.71
CA ARG A 27 -15.62 -10.45 -0.40
C ARG A 27 -15.40 -10.37 1.11
N ILE A 28 -14.17 -10.60 1.56
CA ILE A 28 -13.81 -10.48 2.98
C ILE A 28 -13.85 -8.99 3.33
N ILE A 29 -14.98 -8.55 3.90
CA ILE A 29 -15.13 -7.19 4.42
C ILE A 29 -14.57 -7.21 5.85
N TYR A 30 -13.35 -6.73 6.03
CA TYR A 30 -12.77 -6.52 7.35
C TYR A 30 -13.53 -5.40 8.07
N LYS A 31 -14.39 -5.77 9.03
CA LYS A 31 -15.05 -4.82 9.94
C LYS A 31 -14.23 -4.74 11.21
N TYR A 32 -13.56 -3.60 11.42
CA TYR A 32 -12.86 -3.33 12.68
C TYR A 32 -13.88 -3.10 13.80
N LYS A 33 -13.64 -3.69 14.98
CA LYS A 33 -14.46 -3.43 16.18
C LYS A 33 -14.34 -1.95 16.52
N LYS A 34 -15.46 -1.22 16.55
CA LYS A 34 -15.48 0.23 16.80
C LYS A 34 -15.15 0.58 18.25
N TYR A 35 -15.58 -0.24 19.19
CA TYR A 35 -15.34 -0.05 20.62
C TYR A 35 -15.15 -1.40 21.29
N GLN A 36 -14.05 -1.55 22.02
CA GLN A 36 -13.75 -2.69 22.86
C GLN A 36 -13.46 -2.14 24.25
N LYS A 37 -14.28 -2.51 25.24
CA LYS A 37 -14.00 -2.23 26.64
C LYS A 37 -12.99 -3.28 27.10
N PHE A 38 -11.80 -2.84 27.47
CA PHE A 38 -10.79 -3.69 28.07
C PHE A 38 -11.04 -3.69 29.58
N ASP A 39 -11.21 -4.88 30.13
CA ASP A 39 -11.15 -5.06 31.57
C ASP A 39 -9.67 -5.25 31.93
N PHE A 40 -9.13 -4.34 32.73
CA PHE A 40 -7.71 -4.29 33.07
C PHE A 40 -7.42 -4.99 34.40
N GLU A 41 -8.44 -5.43 35.14
CA GLU A 41 -8.25 -6.07 36.44
C GLU A 41 -7.57 -7.44 36.32
N ASP A 42 -7.83 -8.19 35.23
CA ASP A 42 -7.23 -9.49 34.94
C ASP A 42 -6.08 -9.43 33.92
N LEU A 43 -5.66 -8.24 33.48
CA LEU A 43 -4.55 -8.12 32.54
C LEU A 43 -3.21 -8.27 33.29
N VAL A 44 -2.85 -9.50 33.65
CA VAL A 44 -1.50 -9.84 34.08
C VAL A 44 -0.59 -9.71 32.85
N ILE A 45 0.01 -8.54 32.68
CA ILE A 45 1.05 -8.31 31.69
C ILE A 45 2.25 -9.15 32.12
N GLN A 46 2.36 -10.38 31.60
CA GLN A 46 3.61 -11.13 31.61
C GLN A 46 4.56 -10.40 30.66
N GLY A 47 5.19 -9.33 31.18
CA GLY A 47 6.28 -8.66 30.50
C GLY A 47 7.42 -9.66 30.43
N GLU A 48 7.55 -10.37 29.30
CA GLU A 48 8.81 -11.02 28.99
C GLU A 48 9.88 -9.94 29.06
N THR A 49 10.84 -10.10 29.97
CA THR A 49 11.99 -9.19 30.18
C THR A 49 12.98 -9.27 29.00
N GLY A 50 12.54 -9.77 27.86
CA GLY A 50 13.25 -9.61 26.61
C GLY A 50 13.01 -8.19 26.13
N SER A 51 14.07 -7.38 26.00
CA SER A 51 14.03 -6.22 25.13
C SER A 51 13.31 -6.63 23.85
N PRO A 52 12.30 -5.88 23.35
CA PRO A 52 11.82 -6.15 22.02
C PRO A 52 13.07 -6.17 21.14
N GLY A 53 13.33 -7.34 20.51
CA GLY A 53 14.45 -7.47 19.60
C GLY A 53 14.37 -6.37 18.56
N ASP A 54 15.51 -5.96 18.01
CA ASP A 54 15.67 -4.81 17.11
C ASP A 54 14.40 -4.58 16.26
N ILE A 55 13.56 -3.63 16.66
CA ILE A 55 12.37 -3.24 15.90
C ILE A 55 12.84 -2.33 14.76
N SER A 56 13.82 -2.81 14.02
CA SER A 56 14.35 -2.15 12.84
C SER A 56 13.23 -2.18 11.82
N VAL A 57 12.50 -1.07 11.72
CA VAL A 57 11.64 -0.85 10.57
C VAL A 57 12.58 -0.81 9.37
N ASP A 58 12.42 -1.75 8.44
CA ASP A 58 13.18 -1.73 7.19
C ASP A 58 13.13 -0.32 6.61
N PRO A 59 14.30 0.31 6.34
CA PRO A 59 14.32 1.65 5.81
C PRO A 59 13.52 1.64 4.52
N ARG A 60 12.38 2.34 4.54
CA ARG A 60 11.52 2.45 3.35
C ARG A 60 12.38 2.94 2.21
N LYS A 61 12.33 2.23 1.08
CA LYS A 61 13.00 2.65 -0.15
C LYS A 61 12.45 4.02 -0.55
N ASN A 62 13.24 5.06 -0.31
CA ASN A 62 12.93 6.39 -0.80
C ASN A 62 13.02 6.35 -2.34
N PHE A 63 11.94 6.72 -3.02
CA PHE A 63 11.98 6.89 -4.46
C PHE A 63 12.56 8.27 -4.75
N ASP A 64 13.72 8.31 -5.41
CA ASP A 64 14.24 9.55 -5.95
C ASP A 64 13.35 9.97 -7.13
N PHE A 65 12.56 11.01 -6.92
CA PHE A 65 11.75 11.59 -7.98
C PHE A 65 12.68 12.28 -8.99
N LYS A 66 12.66 11.81 -10.24
CA LYS A 66 13.38 12.46 -11.35
C LYS A 66 12.93 13.92 -11.53
N ASN A 67 11.68 14.22 -11.20
CA ASN A 67 11.13 15.57 -11.23
C ASN A 67 11.42 16.30 -9.91
N LYS A 68 12.54 17.02 -9.85
CA LYS A 68 12.83 17.91 -8.72
C LYS A 68 11.86 19.08 -8.76
N LEU A 69 11.23 19.37 -7.63
CA LEU A 69 10.40 20.57 -7.51
C LEU A 69 11.26 21.82 -7.82
N PRO A 70 10.69 22.82 -8.50
CA PRO A 70 11.41 24.04 -8.81
C PRO A 70 11.88 24.71 -7.51
N TYR A 71 13.19 24.79 -7.34
CA TYR A 71 13.81 25.44 -6.19
C TYR A 71 13.98 26.93 -6.45
N ARG A 72 13.43 27.77 -5.57
CA ARG A 72 13.69 29.22 -5.59
C ARG A 72 14.83 29.54 -4.65
N ARG A 73 15.86 30.23 -5.17
CA ARG A 73 17.01 30.70 -4.36
C ARG A 73 16.65 31.80 -3.36
N ASN A 74 15.58 32.54 -3.63
CA ASN A 74 15.14 33.66 -2.80
C ASN A 74 13.62 33.56 -2.59
N PHE A 75 13.20 33.59 -1.33
CA PHE A 75 11.80 33.50 -0.91
C PHE A 75 11.30 34.80 -0.23
N ASN A 76 12.12 35.86 -0.22
CA ASN A 76 11.83 37.11 0.48
C ASN A 76 10.57 37.81 -0.04
N ALA A 77 10.24 37.67 -1.33
CA ALA A 77 9.04 38.27 -1.91
C ALA A 77 7.75 37.62 -1.39
N GLU A 78 7.72 36.29 -1.32
CA GLU A 78 6.61 35.53 -0.74
C GLU A 78 6.48 35.77 0.77
N ILE A 79 7.60 35.85 1.49
CA ILE A 79 7.60 36.20 2.93
C ILE A 79 6.99 37.58 3.15
N ARG A 80 7.40 38.58 2.35
CA ARG A 80 6.85 39.94 2.43
C ARG A 80 5.34 39.96 2.19
N LYS A 81 4.87 39.27 1.15
CA LYS A 81 3.43 39.12 0.87
C LYS A 81 2.66 38.43 2.00
N GLY A 82 3.28 37.49 2.70
CA GLY A 82 2.69 36.83 3.86
C GLY A 82 2.50 37.79 5.04
N ILE A 83 3.52 38.59 5.33
CA ILE A 83 3.49 39.59 6.41
C ILE A 83 2.45 40.68 6.13
N GLU A 84 2.36 41.16 4.89
CA GLU A 84 1.36 42.16 4.47
C GLU A 84 -0.08 41.68 4.68
N ARG A 85 -0.32 40.36 4.68
CA ARG A 85 -1.65 39.77 4.83
C ARG A 85 -2.09 39.58 6.30
N ILE A 86 -1.19 39.79 7.26
CA ILE A 86 -1.44 39.64 8.69
C ILE A 86 -1.92 40.96 9.33
N ARG A 87 -1.89 42.07 8.57
CA ARG A 87 -2.33 43.40 9.02
C ARG A 87 -3.68 43.76 8.44
#